data_AF-A0A1V6NSV9-F1
#
_entry.id   AF-A0A1V6NSV9-F1
#
_cell.length_a   1.000
_cell.length_b   1.000
_cell.length_c   1.000
_cell.angle_alpha   90.00
_cell.angle_beta   90.00
_cell.angle_gamma   90.00
#
_symmetry.space_group_name_H-M   'P 1'
#
loop_
_entity.id
_entity.type
_entity.pdbx_description
1 polymer ?
#
loop_
_entity_poly.entity_id
_entity_poly.type
_entity_poly.pdbx_seq_one_letter_code
_entity_poly.pdbx_strand_id
1 'polypeptide(L)'
;MAATYLKSVAGIQVDNRSYLFYIKENQRLAYYKSEETADYDGPFDVKLDQSRDPIVPDANTPISAVTWKAPSSHKYEIRVYYIQNGYLRELMSNTGDGKWHEGQLTEQNISVGPGTGLSSVFNDYLQVYFTSAQDRNNLVVWNTKSGHWSHDVVSK
;
A
#
# COMPACT_ATOMS: atom_id res chain seq x y z
N MET A 1 22.68 -13.40 17.85
CA MET A 1 22.09 -12.45 16.89
C MET A 1 20.59 -12.71 16.87
N ALA A 2 19.76 -11.74 17.24
CA ALA A 2 18.32 -11.86 17.10
C ALA A 2 17.97 -11.71 15.62
N ALA A 3 17.13 -12.61 15.08
CA ALA A 3 16.63 -12.50 13.72
C ALA A 3 15.77 -11.24 13.59
N THR A 4 16.09 -10.39 12.62
CA THR A 4 15.28 -9.24 12.21
C THR A 4 14.02 -9.77 11.52
N TYR A 5 12.86 -9.60 12.15
CA TYR A 5 11.58 -10.01 11.58
C TYR A 5 10.93 -8.82 10.86
N LEU A 6 10.70 -8.96 9.56
CA LEU A 6 9.81 -8.07 8.82
C LEU A 6 8.38 -8.29 9.31
N LYS A 7 7.72 -7.24 9.80
CA LYS A 7 6.38 -7.34 10.40
C LYS A 7 5.28 -7.49 9.35
N SER A 8 5.48 -6.91 8.18
CA SER A 8 4.49 -6.83 7.11
C SER A 8 5.19 -6.49 5.80
N VAL A 9 4.74 -7.08 4.70
CA VAL A 9 5.37 -6.95 3.39
C VAL A 9 4.32 -6.97 2.27
N ALA A 10 4.50 -6.15 1.25
CA ALA A 10 3.70 -6.20 0.02
C ALA A 10 4.62 -6.02 -1.20
N GLY A 11 4.44 -6.87 -2.21
CA GLY A 11 5.24 -6.86 -3.44
C GLY A 11 4.38 -6.55 -4.65
N ILE A 12 4.92 -5.75 -5.57
CA ILE A 12 4.33 -5.52 -6.89
C ILE A 12 5.44 -5.55 -7.96
N GLN A 13 5.05 -5.84 -9.19
CA GLN A 13 5.92 -5.75 -10.35
C GLN A 13 5.49 -4.56 -11.21
N VAL A 14 6.45 -3.71 -11.55
CA VAL A 14 6.25 -2.56 -12.43
C VAL A 14 7.26 -2.66 -13.56
N ASP A 15 6.77 -3.04 -14.74
CA ASP A 15 7.61 -3.37 -15.89
C ASP A 15 8.65 -4.46 -15.52
N ASN A 16 9.94 -4.24 -15.80
CA ASN A 16 11.04 -5.13 -15.41
C ASN A 16 11.56 -4.92 -13.98
N ARG A 17 10.87 -4.13 -13.14
CA ARG A 17 11.29 -3.86 -11.76
C ARG A 17 10.31 -4.37 -10.72
N SER A 18 10.82 -4.97 -9.66
CA SER A 18 10.05 -5.33 -8.48
C SER A 18 10.11 -4.20 -7.45
N TYR A 19 8.97 -3.94 -6.81
CA TYR A 19 8.88 -3.07 -5.64
C TYR A 19 8.44 -3.89 -4.44
N LEU A 20 9.15 -3.75 -3.32
CA LEU A 20 8.83 -4.43 -2.08
C LEU A 20 8.62 -3.39 -0.98
N PHE A 21 7.39 -3.23 -0.54
CA PHE A 21 7.00 -2.39 0.58
C PHE A 21 7.08 -3.19 1.87
N TYR A 22 7.55 -2.58 2.95
CA TYR A 22 7.65 -3.25 4.24
C TYR A 22 7.69 -2.27 5.41
N ILE A 23 7.34 -2.76 6.60
CA ILE A 23 7.45 -2.01 7.85
C ILE A 23 8.77 -2.40 8.54
N LYS A 24 9.64 -1.41 8.78
CA LYS A 24 10.91 -1.57 9.50
C LYS A 24 10.70 -1.83 11.00
N GLU A 25 11.74 -2.26 11.68
CA GLU A 25 11.73 -2.47 13.14
C GLU A 25 11.32 -1.19 13.91
N ASN A 26 11.75 -0.03 13.43
CA ASN A 26 11.38 1.28 13.99
C ASN A 26 9.96 1.75 13.60
N GLN A 27 9.13 0.84 13.10
CA GLN A 27 7.73 1.06 12.73
C GLN A 27 7.54 2.05 11.57
N ARG A 28 8.58 2.31 10.78
CA ARG A 28 8.47 3.17 9.58
C ARG A 28 8.17 2.34 8.34
N LEU A 29 7.27 2.85 7.50
CA LEU A 29 7.05 2.31 6.17
C LEU A 29 8.26 2.64 5.28
N ALA A 30 8.72 1.65 4.53
CA ALA A 30 9.79 1.80 3.56
C ALA A 30 9.53 0.93 2.34
N TYR A 31 10.28 1.14 1.27
CA TYR A 31 10.28 0.25 0.13
C TYR A 31 11.67 0.00 -0.43
N TYR A 32 11.78 -1.12 -1.11
CA TYR A 32 12.88 -1.49 -1.99
C TYR A 32 12.37 -1.44 -3.44
N LYS A 33 13.25 -1.08 -4.36
CA LYS A 33 13.02 -1.10 -5.81
C LYS A 33 14.19 -1.83 -6.44
N SER A 34 13.93 -2.86 -7.24
CA SER A 34 14.99 -3.57 -7.97
C SER A 34 15.56 -2.74 -9.11
N GLU A 35 16.78 -3.11 -9.52
CA GLU A 35 17.32 -2.67 -10.80
C GLU A 35 16.54 -3.29 -11.98
N GLU A 36 16.81 -2.82 -13.20
CA GLU A 36 16.11 -3.22 -14.44
C GLU A 36 16.40 -4.67 -14.87
N THR A 37 17.50 -5.25 -14.41
CA THR A 37 17.84 -6.65 -14.67
C THR A 37 17.36 -7.52 -13.52
N ALA A 38 16.51 -8.49 -13.83
CA ALA A 38 15.91 -9.45 -12.91
C ALA A 38 16.90 -10.41 -12.22
N ASP A 39 18.21 -10.20 -12.40
CA ASP A 39 19.25 -10.98 -11.76
C ASP A 39 19.56 -10.40 -10.38
N TYR A 40 19.05 -11.12 -9.38
CA TYR A 40 19.19 -10.84 -7.97
C TYR A 40 20.66 -11.03 -7.53
N ASP A 41 21.42 -9.94 -7.38
CA ASP A 41 22.74 -10.00 -6.75
C ASP A 41 23.25 -8.63 -6.26
N GLY A 42 22.69 -8.07 -5.17
CA GLY A 42 23.29 -6.84 -4.60
C GLY A 42 22.49 -6.10 -3.52
N PRO A 43 23.17 -5.28 -2.69
CA PRO A 43 22.60 -4.65 -1.49
C PRO A 43 21.50 -3.62 -1.79
N PHE A 44 20.54 -3.53 -0.87
CA PHE A 44 19.28 -2.80 -1.02
C PHE A 44 19.43 -1.27 -0.94
N ASP A 45 19.01 -0.55 -1.98
CA ASP A 45 18.78 0.89 -1.90
C ASP A 45 17.45 1.16 -1.17
N VAL A 46 17.54 1.41 0.14
CA VAL A 46 16.38 1.77 0.96
C VAL A 46 16.09 3.25 0.79
N LYS A 47 15.19 3.59 -0.13
CA LYS A 47 14.63 4.94 -0.20
C LYS A 47 13.63 5.11 0.93
N LEU A 48 14.15 5.58 2.07
CA LEU A 48 13.34 6.25 3.08
C LEU A 48 12.55 7.33 2.35
N ASP A 49 11.25 7.36 2.59
CA ASP A 49 10.42 8.48 2.20
C ASP A 49 11.16 9.78 2.54
N GLN A 50 11.44 10.60 1.52
CA GLN A 50 12.06 11.91 1.69
C GLN A 50 11.01 12.98 2.06
N SER A 51 9.77 12.57 2.39
CA SER A 51 8.85 13.44 3.10
C SER A 51 9.48 13.88 4.43
N ARG A 52 9.18 15.12 4.83
CA ARG A 52 9.71 15.71 6.08
C ARG A 52 9.28 14.92 7.33
N ASP A 53 8.18 14.18 7.24
CA ASP A 53 7.56 13.46 8.34
C ASP A 53 7.46 11.96 8.03
N PRO A 54 8.12 11.09 8.81
CA PRO A 54 8.13 9.66 8.53
C PRO A 54 6.72 9.07 8.65
N ILE A 55 6.36 8.21 7.70
CA ILE A 55 5.12 7.44 7.77
C ILE A 55 5.31 6.30 8.77
N VAL A 56 4.50 6.33 9.83
CA VAL A 56 4.53 5.37 10.95
C VAL A 56 3.19 4.65 11.02
N PRO A 57 3.03 3.49 10.36
CA PRO A 57 1.81 2.69 10.47
C PRO A 57 1.62 2.12 11.87
N ASP A 58 0.41 1.64 12.18
CA ASP A 58 0.11 0.96 13.44
C ASP A 58 0.95 -0.31 13.61
N ALA A 59 1.28 -0.64 14.86
CA ALA A 59 2.05 -1.84 15.16
C ALA A 59 1.33 -3.10 14.66
N ASN A 60 2.05 -3.98 13.98
CA ASN A 60 1.56 -5.25 13.44
C ASN A 60 0.37 -5.11 12.45
N THR A 61 0.27 -3.97 11.75
CA THR A 61 -0.70 -3.80 10.66
C THR A 61 -0.30 -4.54 9.39
N PRO A 62 -1.26 -5.10 8.63
CA PRO A 62 -0.99 -5.47 7.24
C PRO A 62 -0.67 -4.22 6.41
N ILE A 63 0.02 -4.45 5.29
CA ILE A 63 0.12 -3.50 4.18
C ILE A 63 -0.29 -4.22 2.91
N SER A 64 -0.80 -3.47 1.94
CA SER A 64 -1.12 -3.99 0.62
C SER A 64 -0.63 -3.02 -0.44
N ALA A 65 -0.26 -3.53 -1.60
CA ALA A 65 0.19 -2.70 -2.72
C ALA A 65 -0.43 -3.20 -4.02
N VAL A 66 -0.67 -2.26 -4.94
CA VAL A 66 -1.22 -2.54 -6.26
C VAL A 66 -0.65 -1.54 -7.26
N THR A 67 -0.56 -1.95 -8.51
CA THR A 67 -0.12 -1.09 -9.62
C THR A 67 -0.89 -1.39 -10.88
N TRP A 68 -1.01 -0.37 -11.72
CA TRP A 68 -1.54 -0.47 -13.07
C TRP A 68 -0.88 0.58 -13.96
N LYS A 69 -0.97 0.38 -15.27
CA LYS A 69 -0.55 1.38 -16.25
C LYS A 69 -1.72 2.32 -16.53
N ALA A 70 -1.61 3.59 -16.15
CA ALA A 70 -2.66 4.57 -16.36
C ALA A 70 -2.84 4.84 -17.87
N PRO A 71 -4.07 4.71 -18.42
CA PRO A 71 -4.31 4.91 -19.85
C PRO A 71 -3.97 6.31 -20.36
N SER A 72 -4.19 7.34 -19.53
CA SER A 72 -4.01 8.74 -19.92
C SER A 72 -2.55 9.16 -20.02
N SER A 73 -1.71 8.69 -19.10
CA SER A 73 -0.30 9.11 -18.99
C SER A 73 0.69 8.07 -19.53
N HIS A 74 0.23 6.83 -19.78
CA HIS A 74 1.06 5.67 -20.08
C HIS A 74 2.14 5.37 -19.01
N LYS A 75 2.04 6.00 -17.83
CA LYS A 75 2.91 5.75 -16.67
C LYS A 75 2.27 4.72 -15.75
N TYR A 76 3.09 4.03 -14.97
CA TYR A 76 2.59 3.17 -13.92
C TYR A 76 2.22 4.01 -12.71
N GLU A 77 1.03 3.75 -12.17
CA GLU A 77 0.62 4.23 -10.87
C GLU A 77 0.84 3.12 -9.86
N ILE A 78 1.42 3.48 -8.73
CA ILE A 78 1.58 2.59 -7.58
C ILE A 78 0.69 3.13 -6.46
N ARG A 79 -0.03 2.23 -5.80
CA ARG A 79 -0.77 2.50 -4.57
C ARG A 79 -0.31 1.57 -3.47
N VAL A 80 -0.15 2.12 -2.27
CA VAL A 80 0.17 1.36 -1.06
C VAL A 80 -0.84 1.72 0.02
N TYR A 81 -1.45 0.71 0.59
CA TYR A 81 -2.44 0.82 1.65
C TYR A 81 -1.85 0.33 2.96
N TYR A 82 -2.10 1.08 4.02
CA TYR A 82 -1.62 0.79 5.36
C TYR A 82 -2.61 1.36 6.38
N ILE A 83 -2.44 0.98 7.64
CA ILE A 83 -3.27 1.45 8.73
C ILE A 83 -2.43 2.36 9.62
N GLN A 84 -2.96 3.53 9.96
CA GLN A 84 -2.34 4.47 10.88
C GLN A 84 -3.41 5.12 11.76
N ASN A 85 -3.21 5.04 13.07
CA ASN A 85 -4.13 5.49 14.10
C ASN A 85 -5.52 4.85 13.98
N GLY A 86 -5.61 3.59 13.55
CA GLY A 86 -6.87 2.87 13.35
C GLY A 86 -7.63 3.23 12.07
N TYR A 87 -7.01 3.99 11.17
CA TYR A 87 -7.61 4.41 9.90
C TYR A 87 -6.83 3.88 8.70
N LEU A 88 -7.57 3.51 7.65
CA LEU A 88 -6.99 3.17 6.35
C LEU A 88 -6.40 4.42 5.71
N ARG A 89 -5.16 4.31 5.25
CA ARG A 89 -4.39 5.36 4.57
C ARG A 89 -3.92 4.86 3.22
N GLU A 90 -3.70 5.80 2.30
CA GLU A 90 -3.20 5.55 0.96
C GLU A 90 -1.97 6.39 0.66
N LEU A 91 -0.94 5.75 0.13
CA LEU A 91 0.18 6.40 -0.55
C LEU A 91 0.14 6.11 -2.03
N MET A 92 0.51 7.11 -2.82
CA MET A 92 0.60 7.03 -4.25
C MET A 92 1.92 7.55 -4.80
N SER A 93 2.37 6.92 -5.87
CA SER A 93 3.51 7.39 -6.67
C SER A 93 3.27 7.10 -8.14
N ASN A 94 3.65 8.05 -8.98
CA ASN A 94 3.75 7.84 -10.41
C ASN A 94 5.20 7.50 -10.74
N THR A 95 5.45 6.42 -11.47
CA THR A 95 6.84 6.03 -11.76
C THR A 95 7.66 7.09 -12.51
N GLY A 96 6.99 8.05 -13.16
CA GLY A 96 7.64 9.13 -13.89
C GLY A 96 8.10 10.34 -13.07
N ASP A 97 7.79 10.44 -11.78
CA ASP A 97 8.26 11.56 -10.92
C ASP A 97 9.09 11.11 -9.71
N GLY A 98 9.00 9.82 -9.34
CA GLY A 98 9.73 9.26 -8.21
C GLY A 98 9.32 9.81 -6.85
N LYS A 99 8.19 10.53 -6.79
CA LYS A 99 7.67 11.17 -5.58
C LYS A 99 6.52 10.37 -5.01
N TRP A 100 6.46 10.33 -3.69
CA TRP A 100 5.36 9.75 -2.92
C TRP A 100 4.49 10.87 -2.38
N HIS A 101 3.19 10.66 -2.41
CA HIS A 101 2.21 11.59 -1.86
C HIS A 101 1.02 10.81 -1.30
N GLU A 102 0.30 11.45 -0.39
CA GLU A 102 -0.93 10.89 0.19
C GLU A 102 -2.02 10.82 -0.89
N GLY A 103 -2.75 9.71 -0.91
CA GLY A 103 -3.85 9.51 -1.83
C GLY A 103 -5.21 9.91 -1.27
N GLN A 104 -6.17 10.14 -2.17
CA GLN A 104 -7.51 10.65 -1.85
C GLN A 104 -8.34 9.71 -0.96
N LEU A 105 -8.01 8.41 -0.90
CA LEU A 105 -8.68 7.49 0.03
C LEU A 105 -8.50 7.96 1.48
N THR A 106 -7.35 8.57 1.78
CA THR A 106 -7.02 8.98 3.14
C THR A 106 -7.99 10.01 3.71
N GLU A 107 -8.57 10.86 2.85
CA GLU A 107 -9.55 11.88 3.21
C GLU A 107 -10.88 11.27 3.68
N GLN A 108 -11.15 10.01 3.32
CA GLN A 108 -12.38 9.30 3.69
C GLN A 108 -12.43 8.91 5.18
N ASN A 109 -11.31 8.99 5.91
CA ASN A 109 -11.20 8.67 7.34
C ASN A 109 -11.85 7.32 7.71
N ILE A 110 -11.52 6.29 6.93
CA ILE A 110 -12.13 4.96 7.03
C ILE A 110 -11.54 4.23 8.24
N SER A 111 -12.35 4.00 9.27
CA SER A 111 -11.95 3.21 10.43
C SER A 111 -11.92 1.72 10.08
N VAL A 112 -10.87 1.04 10.52
CA VAL A 112 -10.65 -0.38 10.27
C VAL A 112 -10.55 -1.16 11.58
N GLY A 113 -10.98 -2.43 11.55
CA GLY A 113 -10.94 -3.27 12.75
C GLY A 113 -9.50 -3.61 13.17
N PRO A 114 -9.19 -3.65 14.47
CA PRO A 114 -7.90 -4.13 14.95
C PRO A 114 -7.62 -5.56 14.45
N GLY A 115 -6.42 -5.79 13.92
CA GLY A 115 -6.01 -7.09 13.38
C GLY A 115 -6.70 -7.47 12.08
N THR A 116 -7.30 -6.52 11.37
CA THR A 116 -7.87 -6.77 10.04
C THR A 116 -6.83 -7.27 9.04
N GLY A 117 -7.26 -8.07 8.07
CA GLY A 117 -6.48 -8.30 6.85
C GLY A 117 -6.67 -7.14 5.86
N LEU A 118 -5.70 -6.92 4.99
CA LEU A 118 -5.76 -5.87 3.97
C LEU A 118 -5.32 -6.46 2.62
N SER A 119 -6.10 -6.20 1.58
CA SER A 119 -5.79 -6.61 0.21
C SER A 119 -6.24 -5.55 -0.77
N SER A 120 -5.54 -5.41 -1.89
CA SER A 120 -5.85 -4.44 -2.93
C SER A 120 -5.64 -5.03 -4.31
N VAL A 121 -6.56 -4.74 -5.22
CA VAL A 121 -6.49 -5.18 -6.62
C VAL A 121 -6.93 -4.06 -7.54
N PHE A 122 -6.54 -4.17 -8.81
CA PHE A 122 -6.99 -3.27 -9.86
C PHE A 122 -7.53 -4.12 -11.02
N ASN A 123 -8.78 -3.90 -11.38
CA ASN A 123 -9.42 -4.50 -12.56
C ASN A 123 -10.47 -3.52 -13.09
N ASP A 124 -10.08 -2.63 -14.00
CA ASP A 124 -10.81 -1.42 -14.47
C ASP A 124 -11.13 -0.36 -13.41
N TYR A 125 -11.18 -0.76 -12.16
CA TYR A 125 -11.33 0.06 -10.97
C TYR A 125 -10.43 -0.50 -9.88
N LEU A 126 -10.02 0.39 -8.99
CA LEU A 126 -9.21 0.10 -7.82
C LEU A 126 -10.13 -0.40 -6.71
N GLN A 127 -9.75 -1.47 -6.04
CA GLN A 127 -10.50 -2.06 -4.94
C GLN A 127 -9.57 -2.34 -3.76
N VAL A 128 -10.03 -2.00 -2.55
CA VAL A 128 -9.34 -2.26 -1.29
C VAL A 128 -10.28 -3.01 -0.36
N TYR A 129 -9.85 -4.17 0.10
CA TYR A 129 -10.62 -5.09 0.92
C TYR A 129 -10.04 -5.17 2.33
N PHE A 130 -10.92 -5.08 3.32
CA PHE A 130 -10.58 -5.26 4.74
C PHE A 130 -11.81 -5.65 5.55
N THR A 131 -11.62 -6.15 6.76
CA THR A 131 -12.73 -6.47 7.69
C THR A 131 -13.22 -5.20 8.39
N SER A 132 -14.55 -5.02 8.46
CA SER A 132 -15.15 -3.84 9.09
C SER A 132 -14.72 -3.68 10.56
N ALA A 133 -14.55 -2.43 11.00
CA ALA A 133 -14.36 -2.09 12.41
C ALA A 133 -15.63 -2.34 13.24
N GLN A 134 -16.81 -2.16 12.63
CA GLN A 134 -18.11 -2.26 13.31
C GLN A 134 -18.62 -3.71 13.38
N ASP A 135 -18.32 -4.52 12.35
CA ASP A 135 -18.67 -5.94 12.31
C ASP A 135 -17.55 -6.76 11.66
N ARG A 136 -16.75 -7.44 12.49
CA ARG A 136 -15.57 -8.19 12.04
C ARG A 136 -15.90 -9.39 11.15
N ASN A 137 -17.17 -9.78 11.03
CA ASN A 137 -17.60 -10.85 10.12
C ASN A 137 -17.82 -10.36 8.70
N ASN A 138 -17.88 -9.04 8.49
CA ASN A 138 -18.13 -8.45 7.19
C ASN A 138 -16.83 -8.01 6.52
N LEU A 139 -16.69 -8.40 5.26
CA LEU A 139 -15.68 -7.85 4.36
C LEU A 139 -16.23 -6.54 3.78
N VAL A 140 -15.46 -5.47 3.88
CA VAL A 140 -15.77 -4.18 3.27
C VAL A 140 -14.86 -4.03 2.05
N VAL A 141 -15.42 -3.57 0.95
CA VAL A 141 -14.66 -3.15 -0.22
C VAL A 141 -14.84 -1.67 -0.43
N TRP A 142 -13.74 -0.93 -0.47
CA TRP A 142 -13.71 0.44 -0.98
C TRP A 142 -13.22 0.40 -2.41
N ASN A 143 -13.90 1.11 -3.31
CA ASN A 143 -13.57 1.10 -4.72
C ASN A 143 -13.62 2.48 -5.36
N THR A 144 -12.81 2.66 -6.41
CA THR A 144 -12.83 3.87 -7.22
C THR A 144 -12.38 3.63 -8.66
N LYS A 145 -12.99 4.36 -9.60
CA LYS A 145 -12.55 4.41 -11.00
C LYS A 145 -11.79 5.68 -11.35
N SER A 146 -12.02 6.77 -10.60
CA SER A 146 -11.54 8.11 -10.96
C SER A 146 -11.21 8.99 -9.74
N GLY A 147 -10.94 8.37 -8.59
CA GLY A 147 -10.68 9.09 -7.33
C GLY A 147 -11.91 9.34 -6.46
N HIS A 148 -13.12 9.15 -7.00
CA HIS A 148 -14.34 9.12 -6.19
C HIS A 148 -14.48 7.75 -5.55
N TRP A 149 -14.27 7.70 -4.24
CA TRP A 149 -14.30 6.49 -3.46
C TRP A 149 -15.72 6.20 -2.97
N SER A 150 -16.16 4.96 -3.14
CA SER A 150 -17.39 4.42 -2.57
C SER A 150 -17.09 3.08 -1.91
N HIS A 151 -18.04 2.55 -1.13
CA HIS A 151 -17.87 1.25 -0.50
C HIS A 151 -19.12 0.39 -0.54
N ASP A 152 -18.89 -0.91 -0.46
CA ASP A 152 -19.91 -1.94 -0.32
C ASP A 152 -19.54 -2.90 0.82
N VAL A 153 -20.55 -3.54 1.39
CA VAL A 153 -20.37 -4.62 2.38
C VAL A 153 -20.62 -5.95 1.69
N VAL A 154 -19.61 -6.82 1.70
CA VAL A 154 -19.69 -8.19 1.20
C VAL A 154 -19.95 -9.09 2.41
N SER A 155 -21.22 -9.33 2.71
CA SER A 155 -21.64 -10.35 3.67
C SER A 155 -21.53 -11.75 3.04
N LYS A 156 -21.11 -12.74 3.83
CA LYS A 156 -21.26 -14.15 3.46
C LYS A 156 -22.69 -14.63 3.63
#